data_AF-A0A7C8ANT3-F1
#
_entry.id   AF-A0A7C8ANT3-F1
#
_cell.length_a   1.000
_cell.length_b   1.000
_cell.length_c   1.000
_cell.angle_alpha   90.00
_cell.angle_beta   90.00
_cell.angle_gamma   90.00
#
_symmetry.space_group_name_H-M   'P 1'
#
loop_
_entity.id
_entity.type
_entity.pdbx_description
1 polymer ?
#
loop_
_entity_poly.entity_id
_entity_poly.type
_entity_poly.pdbx_seq_one_letter_code
_entity_poly.pdbx_strand_id
1 'polypeptide(L)'
;MDLRESLIRMLKQLLTDMQVLQQQGAGYYSCIPMLRRYNKLLAQARGLFSGNESLMGTFDDLAEEDPKDPGDKMKVTQGIRIEIGQLISLLESTQEETK
;
A
#
# COMPACT_ATOMS: atom_id res chain seq x y z
N MET A 1 18.93 -9.63 3.51
CA MET A 1 18.00 -8.94 2.59
C MET A 1 17.69 -7.61 3.23
N ASP A 2 17.86 -6.50 2.52
CA ASP A 2 17.51 -5.18 3.06
C ASP A 2 15.99 -5.11 3.31
N LEU A 3 15.58 -4.63 4.49
CA LEU A 3 14.17 -4.49 4.86
C LEU A 3 13.44 -3.57 3.87
N ARG A 4 14.10 -2.50 3.41
CA ARG A 4 13.55 -1.56 2.43
C ARG A 4 13.28 -2.24 1.08
N GLU A 5 14.27 -2.94 0.54
CA GLU A 5 14.09 -3.72 -0.70
C GLU A 5 12.98 -4.77 -0.58
N SER A 6 12.86 -5.40 0.60
CA SER A 6 11.81 -6.37 0.90
C SER A 6 10.42 -5.71 0.85
N LEU A 7 10.28 -4.54 1.48
CA LEU A 7 9.03 -3.77 1.48
C LEU A 7 8.62 -3.34 0.07
N ILE A 8 9.54 -2.80 -0.72
CA ILE A 8 9.27 -2.41 -2.11
C ILE A 8 8.75 -3.60 -2.93
N ARG A 9 9.40 -4.77 -2.82
CA ARG A 9 8.97 -5.98 -3.53
C ARG A 9 7.59 -6.45 -3.08
N MET A 10 7.31 -6.41 -1.79
CA MET A 10 6.02 -6.82 -1.23
C MET A 10 4.88 -5.86 -1.60
N LEU A 11 5.16 -4.56 -1.65
CA LEU A 11 4.21 -3.54 -2.10
C LEU A 11 3.90 -3.68 -3.61
N LYS A 12 4.93 -3.93 -4.44
CA LYS A 12 4.74 -4.25 -5.87
C LYS A 12 3.93 -5.52 -6.07
N GLN A 13 4.19 -6.57 -5.29
CA GLN A 13 3.38 -7.80 -5.34
C GLN A 13 1.93 -7.53 -4.95
N LEU A 14 1.68 -6.73 -3.91
CA LEU A 14 0.32 -6.35 -3.52
C LEU A 14 -0.41 -5.64 -4.66
N LEU A 15 0.23 -4.70 -5.38
CA LEU A 15 -0.37 -4.07 -6.57
C LEU A 15 -0.75 -5.09 -7.65
N THR A 16 0.12 -6.08 -7.90
CA THR A 16 -0.16 -7.16 -8.87
C THR A 16 -1.37 -7.99 -8.42
N ASP A 17 -1.42 -8.40 -7.15
CA ASP A 17 -2.55 -9.16 -6.60
C ASP A 17 -3.86 -8.37 -6.73
N MET A 18 -3.81 -7.05 -6.49
CA MET A 18 -4.96 -6.17 -6.66
C MET A 18 -5.44 -6.11 -8.12
N GLN A 19 -4.53 -6.04 -9.09
CA GLN A 19 -4.90 -6.06 -10.51
C GLN A 19 -5.59 -7.37 -10.91
N VAL A 20 -5.08 -8.51 -10.44
CA VAL A 20 -5.68 -9.83 -10.69
C VAL A 20 -7.09 -9.91 -10.10
N LEU A 21 -7.30 -9.43 -8.88
CA LEU A 21 -8.61 -9.43 -8.23
C LEU A 21 -9.61 -8.49 -8.93
N GLN A 22 -9.17 -7.31 -9.38
CA GLN A 22 -10.03 -6.38 -10.12
C GLN A 22 -10.55 -6.98 -11.44
N GLN A 23 -9.75 -7.83 -12.11
CA GLN A 23 -10.17 -8.50 -13.35
C GLN A 23 -11.32 -9.51 -13.13
N GLN A 24 -11.49 -10.03 -11.92
CA GLN A 24 -12.59 -10.95 -11.59
C GLN A 24 -13.92 -10.22 -11.39
N GLY A 25 -13.89 -8.91 -11.14
CA GLY A 25 -15.07 -8.08 -10.89
C GLY A 25 -15.41 -7.91 -9.40
N ALA A 26 -16.13 -6.83 -9.08
CA ALA A 26 -16.37 -6.36 -7.71
C ALA A 26 -17.14 -7.34 -6.79
N GLY A 27 -17.86 -8.30 -7.37
CA GLY A 27 -18.58 -9.33 -6.62
C GLY A 27 -17.69 -10.46 -6.07
N TYR A 28 -16.44 -10.55 -6.54
CA TYR A 28 -15.58 -11.71 -6.30
C TYR A 28 -14.37 -11.43 -5.39
N TYR A 29 -14.17 -10.19 -4.96
CA TYR A 29 -13.09 -9.83 -4.05
C TYR A 29 -13.59 -8.97 -2.88
N SER A 30 -12.86 -9.03 -1.77
CA SER A 30 -13.02 -8.16 -0.61
C SER A 30 -11.86 -7.16 -0.58
N CYS A 31 -12.13 -5.93 -0.19
CA CYS A 31 -11.08 -4.92 0.00
C CYS A 31 -10.28 -5.16 1.30
N ILE A 32 -10.87 -5.84 2.30
CA ILE A 32 -10.27 -6.02 3.64
C ILE A 32 -8.88 -6.66 3.61
N PRO A 33 -8.62 -7.78 2.88
CA PRO A 33 -7.30 -8.38 2.84
C PRO A 33 -6.22 -7.42 2.31
N MET A 34 -6.57 -6.59 1.32
CA MET A 34 -5.66 -5.60 0.73
C MET A 34 -5.34 -4.48 1.73
N LEU A 35 -6.37 -3.92 2.36
CA LEU A 35 -6.26 -2.85 3.37
C LEU A 35 -5.39 -3.29 4.55
N ARG A 36 -5.69 -4.47 5.10
CA ARG A 36 -4.90 -5.09 6.17
C ARG A 36 -3.45 -5.27 5.79
N ARG A 37 -3.20 -5.73 4.55
CA ARG A 37 -1.84 -6.00 4.10
C ARG A 37 -1.06 -4.70 3.93
N TYR A 38 -1.68 -3.67 3.33
CA TYR A 38 -1.09 -2.35 3.22
C TYR A 38 -0.73 -1.77 4.59
N ASN A 39 -1.67 -1.72 5.55
CA ASN A 39 -1.42 -1.16 6.89
C ASN A 39 -0.25 -1.87 7.61
N LYS A 40 -0.15 -3.20 7.47
CA LYS A 40 0.98 -3.97 8.03
C LYS A 40 2.32 -3.62 7.38
N LEU A 41 2.35 -3.39 6.07
CA LEU A 41 3.57 -2.98 5.36
C LEU A 41 3.94 -1.53 5.68
N LEU A 42 2.96 -0.64 5.78
CA LEU A 42 3.16 0.75 6.20
C LEU A 42 3.76 0.81 7.62
N ALA A 43 3.24 0.02 8.56
CA ALA A 43 3.80 -0.05 9.92
C ALA A 43 5.28 -0.47 9.93
N GLN A 44 5.68 -1.40 9.06
CA GLN A 44 7.09 -1.77 8.91
C GLN A 44 7.91 -0.66 8.25
N ALA A 45 7.35 0.02 7.22
CA ALA A 45 8.00 1.13 6.54
C ALA A 45 8.24 2.32 7.48
N ARG A 46 7.29 2.64 8.37
CA ARG A 46 7.46 3.66 9.42
C ARG A 46 8.70 3.40 10.29
N GLY A 47 9.04 2.14 10.54
CA GLY A 47 10.25 1.76 11.29
C GLY A 47 11.57 2.11 10.59
N LEU A 48 11.56 2.44 9.30
CA LEU A 48 12.74 2.87 8.53
C LEU A 48 13.01 4.38 8.62
N PHE A 49 12.06 5.17 9.13
CA PHE A 49 12.16 6.64 9.17
C PHE A 49 12.19 7.08 10.63
N SER A 50 13.30 7.68 11.05
CA SER A 50 13.45 8.28 12.37
C SER A 50 13.06 9.76 12.32
N GLY A 51 11.87 10.11 12.81
CA GLY A 51 11.46 11.51 13.02
C GLY A 51 10.04 11.82 12.54
N ASN A 52 9.34 12.65 13.31
CA ASN A 52 7.94 13.03 13.06
C ASN A 52 7.75 14.03 11.91
N GLU A 53 8.84 14.53 11.31
CA GLU A 53 8.83 15.56 10.24
C GLU A 53 9.34 15.01 8.89
N SER A 54 8.96 13.79 8.53
CA SER A 54 9.27 13.21 7.21
C SER A 54 8.01 13.02 6.38
N LEU A 55 8.15 12.88 5.06
CA LEU A 55 7.04 12.48 4.17
C LEU A 55 6.35 11.19 4.65
N MET A 56 7.02 10.33 5.41
CA MET A 56 6.40 9.16 6.02
C MET A 56 5.24 9.52 6.98
N GLY A 57 5.28 10.70 7.59
CA GLY A 57 4.24 11.21 8.48
C GLY A 57 2.94 11.60 7.77
N THR A 58 2.92 11.66 6.43
CA THR A 58 1.69 11.94 5.66
C THR A 58 0.90 10.68 5.31
N PHE A 59 1.42 9.49 5.62
CA PHE A 59 0.75 8.22 5.35
C PHE A 59 -0.06 7.77 6.56
N ASP A 60 -1.37 7.61 6.35
CA ASP A 60 -2.31 7.13 7.35
C ASP A 60 -2.70 5.67 7.12
N ASP A 61 -3.10 5.01 8.22
CA ASP A 61 -3.71 3.70 8.12
C ASP A 61 -5.07 3.83 7.41
N LEU A 62 -5.34 2.95 6.45
CA LEU A 62 -6.60 2.93 5.74
C LEU A 62 -7.65 2.15 6.54
N ALA A 63 -8.87 2.68 6.58
CA ALA A 63 -10.00 2.01 7.23
C ALA A 63 -10.30 0.66 6.55
N GLU A 64 -10.49 -0.40 7.33
CA GLU A 64 -10.78 -1.75 6.84
C GLU A 64 -12.24 -1.91 6.38
N GLU A 65 -12.61 -1.20 5.32
CA GLU A 65 -13.97 -1.20 4.77
C GLU A 65 -14.11 -2.17 3.58
N ASP A 66 -15.28 -2.82 3.49
CA ASP A 66 -15.66 -3.65 2.34
C ASP A 66 -17.04 -3.23 1.82
N PRO A 67 -17.11 -2.15 1.01
CA PRO A 67 -18.36 -1.66 0.46
C PRO A 67 -19.07 -2.76 -0.35
N LYS A 68 -20.40 -2.79 -0.35
CA LYS A 68 -21.15 -3.71 -1.21
C LYS A 68 -21.29 -3.20 -2.65
N ASP A 69 -21.33 -1.88 -2.80
CA ASP A 69 -21.46 -1.23 -4.10
C ASP A 69 -20.15 -1.38 -4.91
N PRO A 70 -20.22 -1.82 -6.18
CA PRO A 70 -19.04 -1.94 -7.03
C PRO A 70 -18.27 -0.64 -7.25
N GLY A 71 -18.97 0.49 -7.36
CA GLY A 71 -18.36 1.80 -7.52
C GLY A 71 -17.57 2.21 -6.29
N ASP A 72 -18.15 2.01 -5.11
CA ASP A 72 -17.47 2.30 -3.83
C ASP A 72 -16.28 1.35 -3.59
N LYS A 73 -16.39 0.05 -3.90
CA LYS A 73 -15.23 -0.86 -3.90
C LYS A 73 -14.12 -0.37 -4.83
N MET A 74 -14.48 0.16 -6.00
CA MET A 74 -13.50 0.68 -6.94
C MET A 74 -12.80 1.93 -6.40
N LYS A 75 -13.51 2.83 -5.71
CA LYS A 75 -12.90 3.99 -5.02
C LYS A 75 -11.92 3.54 -3.93
N VAL A 76 -12.31 2.59 -3.09
CA VAL A 76 -11.42 2.03 -2.05
C VAL A 76 -10.17 1.41 -2.69
N THR A 77 -10.35 0.61 -3.72
CA THR A 77 -9.24 -0.05 -4.43
C THR A 77 -8.32 0.97 -5.11
N GLN A 78 -8.87 2.04 -5.69
CA GLN A 78 -8.10 3.14 -6.27
C GLN A 78 -7.28 3.87 -5.20
N GLY A 79 -7.89 4.18 -4.05
CA GLY A 79 -7.22 4.84 -2.93
C GLY A 79 -6.01 4.03 -2.44
N ILE A 80 -6.19 2.74 -2.16
CA ILE A 80 -5.09 1.86 -1.74
C ILE A 80 -3.96 1.81 -2.78
N ARG A 81 -4.29 1.77 -4.08
CA ARG A 81 -3.27 1.74 -5.14
C ARG A 81 -2.44 3.02 -5.20
N ILE A 82 -3.08 4.18 -4.97
CA ILE A 82 -2.38 5.48 -4.90
C ILE A 82 -1.40 5.46 -3.72
N GLU A 83 -1.88 5.06 -2.54
CA GLU A 83 -1.06 5.00 -1.33
C GLU A 83 0.13 4.05 -1.46
N ILE A 84 -0.07 2.85 -2.02
CA ILE A 84 1.03 1.91 -2.28
C ILE A 84 2.05 2.53 -3.26
N GLY A 85 1.58 3.19 -4.32
CA GLY A 85 2.45 3.83 -5.29
C GLY A 85 3.32 4.92 -4.66
N GLN A 86 2.72 5.81 -3.87
CA GLN A 86 3.44 6.86 -3.15
C GLN A 86 4.45 6.29 -2.15
N LEU A 87 4.07 5.23 -1.41
CA LEU A 87 4.97 4.59 -0.46
C LEU A 87 6.17 3.93 -1.16
N ILE A 88 5.96 3.26 -2.30
CA ILE A 88 7.06 2.72 -3.11
C ILE A 88 8.00 3.85 -3.55
N SER A 89 7.46 4.95 -4.09
CA SER A 89 8.28 6.07 -4.55
C SER A 89 9.13 6.69 -3.43
N LEU A 90 8.57 6.83 -2.22
CA LEU A 90 9.33 7.30 -1.05
C LEU A 90 10.45 6.32 -0.65
N LEU A 91 10.16 5.02 -0.64
CA LEU A 91 11.15 3.99 -0.31
C LEU A 91 12.27 3.92 -1.37
N GLU A 92 11.94 4.09 -2.65
CA GLU A 92 12.92 4.10 -3.74
C GLU A 92 13.79 5.37 -3.71
N SER A 93 13.21 6.55 -3.50
CA SER A 93 13.98 7.81 -3.47
C SER A 93 14.98 7.87 -2.31
N THR A 94 14.60 7.39 -1.14
CA THR A 94 15.50 7.33 0.03
C THR A 94 16.62 6.30 -0.10
N GLN A 95 16.54 5.37 -1.08
CA GLN A 95 17.63 4.46 -1.42
C GLN A 95 18.70 5.12 -2.30
N GLU A 96 18.31 6.09 -3.13
CA GLU A 96 19.24 6.82 -4.00
C GLU A 96 20.11 7.79 -3.20
N GLU A 97 19.59 8.40 -2.14
CA GLU A 97 20.34 9.34 -1.29
C GLU A 97 21.46 8.71 -0.45
N THR A 98 21.45 7.37 -0.27
CA THR A 98 22.44 6.67 0.57
C THR A 98 23.59 6.03 -0.23
N LYS A 99 23.64 6.22 -1.56
CA LYS A 99 24.71 5.73 -2.44
C LYS A 99 25.64 6.86 -2.85
#